data_AF-A0A2P8QYN3-F1
#
_entry.id   AF-A0A2P8QYN3-F1
#
_cell.length_a   1.000
_cell.length_b   1.000
_cell.length_c   1.000
_cell.angle_alpha   90.00
_cell.angle_beta   90.00
_cell.angle_gamma   90.00
#
_symmetry.space_group_name_H-M   'P 1'
#
loop_
_entity.id
_entity.type
_entity.pdbx_description
1 polymer ?
#
loop_
_entity_poly.entity_id
_entity_poly.type
_entity_poly.pdbx_seq_one_letter_code
_entity_poly.pdbx_strand_id
1 'polypeptide(L)'
;MAKTLDDLAKKPKTISEIIVKDVLSYNAKVDLDGQNFLSVGTIVGFDTTNLCWKKITDENADTLLTKGILKDNLTQNGTAGILKIGAVKLDGVEEDYKTSLFEQNIIVVE
;
A
#
# COMPACT_ATOMS: atom_id res chain seq x y z
N MET A 1 25.51 -20.80 2.52
CA MET A 1 25.66 -19.49 3.16
C MET A 1 24.51 -19.32 4.13
N ALA A 2 24.79 -19.20 5.42
CA ALA A 2 23.75 -19.04 6.44
C ALA A 2 23.12 -17.65 6.30
N LYS A 3 21.79 -17.57 6.15
CA LYS A 3 21.06 -16.32 6.32
C LYS A 3 21.29 -15.85 7.77
N THR A 4 21.91 -14.71 7.94
CA THR A 4 22.13 -14.10 9.26
C THR A 4 20.78 -13.71 9.87
N LEU A 5 20.65 -13.81 11.19
CA LEU A 5 19.42 -13.52 11.95
C LEU A 5 18.87 -12.10 11.65
N ASP A 6 19.71 -11.19 11.16
CA ASP A 6 19.37 -9.83 10.74
C ASP A 6 18.39 -9.77 9.55
N ASP A 7 18.38 -10.78 8.66
CA ASP A 7 17.44 -10.82 7.52
C ASP A 7 16.00 -11.20 7.95
N LEU A 8 15.83 -11.72 9.17
CA LEU A 8 14.56 -12.26 9.68
C LEU A 8 13.87 -11.35 10.72
N ALA A 9 14.44 -10.18 11.04
CA ALA A 9 13.98 -9.35 12.15
C ALA A 9 13.56 -7.92 11.77
N LYS A 10 13.17 -7.65 10.52
CA LYS A 10 12.39 -6.42 10.25
C LYS A 10 11.01 -6.61 10.85
N LYS A 11 10.85 -6.11 12.08
CA LYS A 11 9.56 -6.01 12.79
C LYS A 11 8.51 -5.48 11.80
N PRO A 12 7.34 -6.12 11.67
CA PRO A 12 6.29 -5.60 10.80
C PRO A 12 5.96 -4.17 11.24
N LYS A 13 6.06 -3.24 10.29
CA LYS A 13 5.73 -1.83 10.54
C LYS A 13 4.28 -1.74 10.98
N THR A 14 4.02 -0.90 11.97
CA THR A 14 2.68 -0.56 12.44
C THR A 14 2.12 0.59 11.62
N ILE A 15 0.79 0.75 11.66
CA ILE A 15 0.13 1.87 10.99
C ILE A 15 0.65 3.23 11.47
N SER A 16 0.98 3.38 12.76
CA SER A 16 1.54 4.62 13.32
C SER A 16 2.97 4.91 12.87
N GLU A 17 3.71 3.88 12.43
CA GLU A 17 5.05 4.06 11.86
C GLU A 17 5.01 4.46 10.38
N ILE A 18 3.87 4.21 9.71
CA ILE A 18 3.70 4.49 8.28
C ILE A 18 2.87 5.76 8.05
N ILE A 19 1.73 5.92 8.73
CA ILE A 19 0.81 7.02 8.49
C ILE A 19 1.22 8.22 9.34
N VAL A 20 1.80 9.23 8.70
CA VAL A 20 2.21 10.49 9.35
C VAL A 20 1.03 11.43 9.50
N LYS A 21 0.15 11.48 8.49
CA LYS A 21 -1.08 12.28 8.52
C LYS A 21 -2.18 11.56 7.76
N ASP A 22 -3.31 11.34 8.42
CA ASP A 22 -4.52 10.80 7.81
C ASP A 22 -5.53 11.93 7.62
N VAL A 23 -5.78 12.33 6.36
CA VAL A 23 -6.76 13.38 6.03
C VAL A 23 -8.04 12.75 5.50
N LEU A 24 -7.92 11.76 4.61
CA LEU A 24 -9.04 11.00 4.09
C LEU A 24 -8.66 9.53 3.98
N SER A 25 -9.42 8.70 4.69
CA SER A 25 -9.38 7.25 4.56
C SER A 25 -10.78 6.66 4.63
N TYR A 26 -10.95 5.48 4.07
CA TYR A 26 -12.21 4.74 4.11
C TYR A 26 -11.95 3.24 4.02
N ASN A 27 -12.94 2.46 4.43
CA ASN A 27 -12.92 1.02 4.28
C ASN A 27 -13.38 0.65 2.86
N ALA A 28 -12.61 -0.20 2.18
CA ALA A 28 -12.91 -0.67 0.84
C ALA A 28 -12.58 -2.15 0.67
N LYS A 29 -13.19 -2.77 -0.34
CA LYS A 29 -12.89 -4.15 -0.74
C LYS A 29 -11.46 -4.21 -1.28
N VAL A 30 -10.67 -5.14 -0.76
CA VAL A 30 -9.31 -5.45 -1.19
C VAL A 30 -9.24 -6.90 -1.64
N ASP A 31 -8.65 -7.11 -2.81
CA ASP A 31 -8.32 -8.41 -3.37
C ASP A 31 -6.81 -8.62 -3.26
N LEU A 32 -6.39 -9.77 -2.73
CA LEU A 32 -4.98 -10.12 -2.68
C LEU A 32 -4.46 -10.56 -4.04
N ASP A 33 -5.30 -10.87 -5.02
CA ASP A 33 -4.89 -11.23 -6.39
C ASP A 33 -3.82 -12.35 -6.40
N GLY A 34 -4.12 -13.43 -5.67
CA GLY A 34 -3.23 -14.58 -5.51
C GLY A 34 -2.04 -14.38 -4.56
N GLN A 35 -1.89 -13.20 -3.95
CA GLN A 35 -0.91 -12.98 -2.88
C GLN A 35 -1.39 -13.64 -1.57
N ASN A 36 -0.45 -14.16 -0.77
CA ASN A 36 -0.79 -14.73 0.54
C ASN A 36 -0.94 -13.67 1.64
N PHE A 37 -0.38 -12.48 1.43
CA PHE A 37 -0.35 -11.41 2.41
C PHE A 37 -0.13 -10.04 1.78
N LEU A 38 -0.83 -9.02 2.27
CA LEU A 38 -0.54 -7.61 2.01
C LEU A 38 -0.27 -6.91 3.34
N SER A 39 0.89 -6.25 3.45
CA SER A 39 1.24 -5.50 4.65
C SER A 39 0.62 -4.10 4.64
N VAL A 40 0.37 -3.55 5.82
CA VAL A 40 0.17 -2.11 5.99
C VAL A 40 1.29 -1.33 5.30
N GLY A 41 0.94 -0.20 4.68
CA GLY A 41 1.86 0.60 3.86
C GLY A 41 2.02 0.13 2.42
N THR A 42 1.41 -0.99 2.03
CA THR A 42 1.40 -1.42 0.63
C THR A 42 0.69 -0.38 -0.23
N ILE A 43 1.34 0.04 -1.31
CA ILE A 43 0.71 0.85 -2.35
C ILE A 43 -0.25 -0.06 -3.13
N VAL A 44 -1.52 0.31 -3.13
CA VAL A 44 -2.58 -0.41 -3.83
C VAL A 44 -3.21 0.47 -4.90
N GLY A 45 -3.72 -0.18 -5.93
CA GLY A 45 -4.42 0.45 -7.04
C GLY A 45 -5.88 -0.02 -7.10
N PHE A 46 -6.77 0.87 -7.50
CA PHE A 46 -8.20 0.57 -7.63
C PHE A 46 -8.50 -0.04 -9.00
N ASP A 47 -9.04 -1.24 -9.00
CA ASP A 47 -9.54 -1.95 -10.17
C ASP A 47 -11.01 -1.58 -10.39
N THR A 48 -11.26 -0.83 -11.47
CA THR A 48 -12.61 -0.40 -11.86
C THR A 48 -13.48 -1.54 -12.38
N THR A 49 -12.88 -2.64 -12.84
CA THR A 49 -13.60 -3.81 -13.38
C THR A 49 -14.20 -4.63 -12.23
N ASN A 50 -13.38 -4.94 -11.23
CA ASN A 50 -13.78 -5.76 -10.09
C ASN A 50 -14.25 -4.96 -8.86
N LEU A 51 -14.20 -3.63 -8.96
CA LEU A 51 -14.57 -2.67 -7.91
C LEU A 51 -13.88 -2.98 -6.58
N CYS A 52 -12.57 -3.22 -6.65
CA CYS A 52 -11.74 -3.54 -5.49
C CYS A 52 -10.35 -2.91 -5.61
N TRP A 53 -9.65 -2.84 -4.48
CA TRP A 53 -8.25 -2.47 -4.42
C TRP A 53 -7.39 -3.73 -4.51
N LYS A 54 -6.26 -3.64 -5.19
CA LYS A 54 -5.26 -4.71 -5.22
C LYS A 54 -3.85 -4.16 -5.27
N LYS A 55 -2.86 -5.01 -5.02
CA LYS A 55 -1.45 -4.63 -5.14
C LYS A 55 -1.13 -4.25 -6.58
N ILE A 56 -0.37 -3.16 -6.75
CA ILE A 56 0.15 -2.78 -8.07
C ILE A 56 1.32 -3.71 -8.41
N THR A 57 1.28 -4.27 -9.61
CA THR A 57 2.32 -5.09 -10.23
C THR A 57 2.65 -4.51 -11.61
N ASP A 58 3.80 -4.88 -12.17
CA ASP A 58 4.20 -4.44 -13.52
C ASP A 58 3.15 -4.83 -14.58
N GLU A 59 2.42 -5.93 -14.35
CA GLU A 59 1.38 -6.42 -15.26
C GLU A 59 0.09 -5.58 -15.22
N ASN A 60 -0.20 -4.89 -14.11
CA ASN A 60 -1.46 -4.18 -13.91
C ASN A 60 -1.32 -2.66 -13.70
N ALA A 61 -0.10 -2.13 -13.65
CA ALA A 61 0.21 -0.73 -13.34
C ALA A 61 -0.56 0.28 -14.23
N ASP A 62 -0.67 -0.01 -15.53
CA ASP A 62 -1.35 0.87 -16.50
C ASP A 62 -2.86 0.91 -16.33
N THR A 63 -3.44 -0.13 -15.71
CA THR A 63 -4.89 -0.24 -15.51
C THR A 63 -5.34 0.33 -14.17
N LEU A 64 -4.43 0.42 -13.20
CA LEU A 64 -4.72 0.84 -11.83
C LEU A 64 -4.32 2.30 -11.58
N LEU A 65 -5.03 3.20 -12.23
CA LEU A 65 -4.72 4.64 -12.24
C LEU A 65 -4.91 5.31 -10.88
N THR A 66 -5.91 4.88 -10.11
CA THR A 66 -6.19 5.46 -8.78
C THR A 66 -5.40 4.69 -7.73
N LYS A 67 -4.48 5.38 -7.05
CA LYS A 67 -3.59 4.78 -6.02
C LYS A 67 -4.03 5.12 -4.60
N GLY A 68 -3.66 4.28 -3.65
CA GLY A 68 -3.95 4.44 -2.22
C GLY A 68 -2.95 3.65 -1.37
N ILE A 69 -2.95 3.88 -0.06
CA ILE A 69 -2.09 3.14 0.87
C ILE A 69 -2.95 2.25 1.76
N LEU A 70 -2.60 0.97 1.82
CA LEU A 70 -3.26 0.01 2.69
C LEU A 70 -2.95 0.34 4.17
N LYS A 71 -3.98 0.43 5.00
CA LYS A 71 -3.86 0.77 6.43
C LYS A 71 -3.86 -0.45 7.35
N ASP A 72 -4.24 -1.62 6.83
CA ASP A 72 -4.34 -2.87 7.59
C ASP A 72 -3.48 -3.96 6.99
N ASN A 73 -3.06 -4.92 7.81
CA ASN A 73 -2.48 -6.17 7.31
C ASN A 73 -3.60 -7.10 6.84
N LEU A 74 -3.48 -7.67 5.64
CA LEU A 74 -4.47 -8.59 5.08
C LEU A 74 -3.85 -9.95 4.77
N THR A 75 -4.50 -11.01 5.26
CA THR A 75 -4.15 -12.42 4.98
C THR A 75 -5.18 -13.13 4.10
N GLN A 76 -6.30 -12.47 3.79
CA GLN A 76 -7.38 -12.99 2.97
C GLN A 76 -8.17 -11.83 2.35
N ASN A 77 -8.86 -12.09 1.24
CA ASN A 77 -9.71 -11.09 0.58
C ASN A 77 -10.74 -10.56 1.56
N GLY A 78 -10.97 -9.25 1.55
CA GLY A 78 -11.83 -8.64 2.56
C GLY A 78 -11.91 -7.12 2.46
N THR A 79 -12.42 -6.52 3.52
CA THR A 79 -12.53 -5.07 3.64
C THR A 79 -11.37 -4.55 4.47
N ALA A 80 -10.68 -3.52 3.99
CA ALA A 80 -9.56 -2.88 4.67
C ALA A 80 -9.63 -1.36 4.57
N GLY A 81 -8.98 -0.67 5.50
CA GLY A 81 -8.77 0.77 5.43
C GLY A 81 -7.79 1.13 4.31
N ILE A 82 -8.19 2.08 3.47
CA ILE A 82 -7.35 2.68 2.43
C ILE A 82 -7.18 4.16 2.75
N LEU A 83 -5.93 4.64 2.82
CA LEU A 83 -5.63 6.06 2.81
C LEU A 83 -5.68 6.58 1.38
N LYS A 84 -6.43 7.67 1.16
CA LYS A 84 -6.50 8.38 -0.12
C LYS A 84 -5.91 9.77 -0.12
N ILE A 85 -5.91 10.46 1.02
CA ILE A 85 -5.31 11.78 1.16
C ILE A 85 -4.56 11.82 2.49
N GLY A 86 -3.30 12.24 2.46
CA GLY A 86 -2.49 12.28 3.67
C GLY A 86 -0.99 12.32 3.41
N ALA A 87 -0.24 11.95 4.44
CA ALA A 87 1.22 11.80 4.37
C ALA A 87 1.64 10.46 4.98
N VAL A 88 2.59 9.79 4.34
CA VAL A 88 3.09 8.48 4.73
C VAL A 88 4.61 8.42 4.72
N LYS A 89 5.19 7.66 5.65
CA LYS A 89 6.61 7.36 5.73
C LYS A 89 6.88 5.99 5.12
N LEU A 90 7.31 5.97 3.87
CA LEU A 90 7.62 4.75 3.11
C LEU A 90 9.05 4.81 2.60
N ASP A 91 9.82 3.76 2.86
CA ASP A 91 11.22 3.67 2.44
C ASP A 91 11.31 2.98 1.08
N GLY A 92 12.24 3.41 0.22
CA GLY A 92 12.55 2.72 -1.04
C GLY A 92 11.45 2.75 -2.09
N VAL A 93 10.53 3.73 -2.01
CA VAL A 93 9.54 3.99 -3.06
C VAL A 93 10.23 4.71 -4.22
N GLU A 94 10.09 4.19 -5.43
CA GLU A 94 10.65 4.82 -6.64
C GLU A 94 10.04 6.21 -6.88
N GLU A 95 10.82 7.12 -7.46
CA GLU A 95 10.43 8.53 -7.70
C GLU A 95 9.13 8.66 -8.51
N ASP A 96 8.93 7.79 -9.50
CA ASP A 96 7.71 7.79 -10.33
C ASP A 96 6.47 7.46 -9.50
N TYR A 97 6.59 6.52 -8.55
CA TYR A 97 5.51 6.21 -7.62
C TYR A 97 5.27 7.34 -6.62
N LYS A 98 6.32 8.00 -6.13
CA LYS A 98 6.16 9.18 -5.26
C LYS A 98 5.42 10.30 -5.99
N THR A 99 5.77 10.56 -7.24
CA THR A 99 5.12 11.57 -8.08
C THR A 99 3.65 11.22 -8.30
N SER A 100 3.36 9.98 -8.70
CA SER A 100 1.98 9.53 -8.92
C SER A 100 1.13 9.54 -7.64
N LEU A 101 1.72 9.23 -6.48
CA LEU A 101 1.04 9.35 -5.19
C LEU A 101 0.78 10.81 -4.82
N PHE A 102 1.73 11.71 -5.11
CA PHE A 102 1.58 13.13 -4.86
C PHE A 102 0.43 13.75 -5.67
N GLU A 103 0.29 13.37 -6.95
CA GLU A 103 -0.85 13.75 -7.80
C GLU A 103 -2.20 13.29 -7.23
N GLN A 104 -2.19 12.22 -6.41
CA GLN A 104 -3.35 11.70 -5.69
C GLN A 104 -3.50 12.30 -4.28
N ASN A 105 -2.74 13.33 -3.93
CA ASN A 105 -2.67 13.98 -2.61
C ASN A 105 -2.16 13.07 -1.47
N ILE A 106 -1.31 12.10 -1.80
CA ILE A 106 -0.60 11.26 -0.83
C ILE A 106 0.88 11.66 -0.87
N ILE A 107 1.36 12.30 0.18
CA ILE A 107 2.76 12.76 0.27
C ILE A 107 3.60 11.63 0.88
N VAL A 108 4.63 11.18 0.16
CA VAL A 108 5.63 10.27 0.73
C VAL A 108 6.74 11.11 1.37
N VAL A 109 6.98 10.91 2.66
CA VAL A 109 8.06 11.53 3.43
C VAL A 109 9.09 10.47 3.82
N GLU A 110 10.37 10.85 3.79
CA GLU A 110 11.49 9.96 4.14
C GLU A 110 11.89 10.08 5.62
#